data_AF-A0A6M9PWT6-F1
#
_entry.id   AF-A0A6M9PWT6-F1
#
_cell.length_a   1.000
_cell.length_b   1.000
_cell.length_c   1.000
_cell.angle_alpha   90.00
_cell.angle_beta   90.00
_cell.angle_gamma   90.00
#
_symmetry.space_group_name_H-M   'P 1'
#
loop_
_entity.id
_entity.type
_entity.pdbx_description
1 polymer ?
#
loop_
_entity_poly.entity_id
_entity_poly.type
_entity_poly.pdbx_seq_one_letter_code
_entity_poly.pdbx_strand_id
1 'polypeptide(L)'
;MSQIDKPYLDNELHKVVHQLNQEIDRLAFALKLDLSNHTFLHQFLIQEIDREHDHFHKRETLKGLIVLRGKISMELTESGQQDLPSPIHESIYQLLRVEQSN
;
A
#
# COMPACT_ATOMS: atom_id res chain seq x y z
N MET A 1 16.36 -35.07 -3.59
CA MET A 1 15.64 -33.91 -3.04
C MET A 1 15.40 -32.97 -4.19
N SER A 2 14.18 -32.93 -4.72
CA SER A 2 13.85 -32.12 -5.90
C SER A 2 13.89 -30.65 -5.53
N GLN A 3 14.71 -29.88 -6.24
CA GLN A 3 14.60 -28.43 -6.31
C GLN A 3 13.23 -28.13 -6.90
N ILE A 4 12.26 -27.80 -6.05
CA ILE A 4 10.99 -27.26 -6.51
C ILE A 4 11.30 -25.83 -6.95
N ASP A 5 11.26 -25.64 -8.26
CA ASP A 5 11.38 -24.39 -8.98
C ASP A 5 10.56 -23.29 -8.27
N LYS A 6 11.27 -22.26 -7.78
CA LYS A 6 10.73 -21.02 -7.21
C LYS A 6 10.16 -19.94 -8.18
N PRO A 7 10.11 -20.06 -9.52
CA PRO A 7 9.61 -18.97 -10.36
C PRO A 7 8.09 -18.80 -10.33
N TYR A 8 7.31 -19.82 -9.94
CA TYR A 8 5.85 -19.73 -9.91
C TYR A 8 5.31 -18.87 -8.75
N LEU A 9 6.01 -18.83 -7.60
CA LEU A 9 5.59 -18.01 -6.46
C LEU A 9 5.87 -16.51 -6.68
N ASP A 10 7.03 -16.18 -7.26
CA ASP A 10 7.41 -14.78 -7.53
C ASP A 10 6.42 -14.12 -8.52
N ASN A 11 5.91 -14.89 -9.49
CA ASN A 11 4.98 -14.36 -10.48
C ASN A 11 3.60 -14.03 -9.88
N GLU A 12 3.11 -14.82 -8.95
CA GLU A 12 1.82 -14.56 -8.28
C GLU A 12 1.93 -13.39 -7.30
N LEU A 13 3.02 -13.28 -6.53
CA LEU A 13 3.24 -12.14 -5.65
C LEU A 13 3.35 -10.84 -6.44
N HIS A 14 4.10 -10.83 -7.54
CA HIS A 14 4.19 -9.66 -8.41
C HIS A 14 2.83 -9.25 -8.99
N LYS A 15 2.03 -10.22 -9.40
CA LYS A 15 0.67 -9.98 -9.91
C LYS A 15 -0.24 -9.39 -8.83
N VAL A 16 -0.19 -9.92 -7.60
CA VAL A 16 -0.96 -9.40 -6.46
C VAL A 16 -0.54 -7.96 -6.13
N VAL A 17 0.76 -7.68 -6.05
CA VAL A 17 1.27 -6.32 -5.80
C VAL A 17 0.87 -5.37 -6.91
N HIS A 18 0.91 -5.80 -8.17
CA HIS A 18 0.47 -4.99 -9.30
C HIS A 18 -1.04 -4.68 -9.22
N GLN A 19 -1.87 -5.68 -8.93
CA GLN A 19 -3.32 -5.49 -8.75
C GLN A 19 -3.63 -4.57 -7.56
N LEU A 20 -2.88 -4.68 -6.46
CA LEU A 20 -2.99 -3.81 -5.30
C LEU A 20 -2.67 -2.35 -5.67
N ASN A 21 -1.56 -2.13 -6.40
CA ASN A 21 -1.21 -0.79 -6.88
C ASN A 21 -2.30 -0.20 -7.79
N GLN A 22 -2.84 -0.99 -8.72
CA GLN A 22 -3.92 -0.56 -9.61
C GLN A 22 -5.18 -0.15 -8.83
N GLU A 23 -5.53 -0.90 -7.78
CA GLU A 23 -6.71 -0.58 -6.97
C GLU A 23 -6.50 0.69 -6.13
N ILE A 24 -5.29 0.90 -5.60
CA ILE A 24 -4.89 2.14 -4.93
C ILE A 24 -5.04 3.33 -5.88
N ASP A 25 -4.50 3.24 -7.10
CA ASP A 25 -4.60 4.30 -8.11
C ASP A 25 -6.07 4.56 -8.51
N ARG A 26 -6.85 3.50 -8.70
CA ARG A 26 -8.27 3.60 -9.07
C ARG A 26 -9.07 4.34 -8.00
N LEU A 27 -8.86 4.02 -6.72
CA LEU A 27 -9.56 4.66 -5.61
C LEU A 27 -9.08 6.09 -5.39
N ALA A 28 -7.78 6.36 -5.50
CA ALA A 28 -7.25 7.71 -5.40
C ALA A 28 -7.81 8.61 -6.50
N PHE A 29 -7.86 8.11 -7.73
CA PHE A 29 -8.51 8.80 -8.85
C PHE A 29 -9.99 9.07 -8.59
N ALA A 30 -10.75 8.06 -8.14
CA ALA A 30 -12.17 8.21 -7.82
C ALA A 30 -12.44 9.23 -6.71
N LEU A 31 -11.49 9.39 -5.78
CA LEU A 31 -11.55 10.34 -4.67
C LEU A 31 -10.89 11.69 -5.00
N LYS A 32 -10.32 11.86 -6.20
CA LYS A 32 -9.55 13.03 -6.63
C LYS A 32 -8.40 13.37 -5.67
N LEU A 33 -7.70 12.36 -5.18
CA LEU A 33 -6.56 12.50 -4.27
C LEU A 33 -5.25 12.41 -5.05
N ASP A 34 -4.31 13.29 -4.70
CA ASP A 34 -2.94 13.23 -5.19
C ASP A 34 -2.07 12.44 -4.18
N LEU A 35 -1.69 11.22 -4.56
CA LEU A 35 -0.86 10.34 -3.75
C LEU A 35 0.63 10.74 -3.74
N SER A 36 1.06 11.61 -4.65
CA SER A 36 2.46 12.08 -4.72
C SER A 36 2.77 13.12 -3.64
N ASN A 37 1.74 13.77 -3.08
CA ASN A 37 1.91 14.75 -2.01
C ASN A 37 2.06 14.05 -0.66
N HIS A 38 3.31 13.92 -0.20
CA HIS A 38 3.63 13.22 1.05
C HIS A 38 2.94 13.81 2.29
N THR A 39 2.88 15.14 2.39
CA THR A 39 2.26 15.81 3.55
C THR A 39 0.76 15.54 3.59
N PHE A 40 0.10 15.65 2.44
CA PHE A 40 -1.32 15.31 2.32
C PHE A 40 -1.57 13.84 2.65
N LEU A 41 -0.79 12.94 2.08
CA LEU A 41 -0.99 11.51 2.26
C LEU A 41 -0.78 11.07 3.72
N HIS A 42 0.20 11.66 4.41
CA HIS A 42 0.38 11.45 5.84
C HIS A 42 -0.85 11.89 6.63
N GLN A 43 -1.34 13.11 6.43
CA GLN A 43 -2.54 13.60 7.10
C GLN A 43 -3.75 12.73 6.79
N PHE A 44 -3.91 12.33 5.52
CA PHE A 44 -4.98 11.45 5.08
C PHE A 44 -4.96 10.15 5.87
N LEU A 45 -3.81 9.47 5.99
CA LEU A 45 -3.70 8.18 6.68
C LEU A 45 -4.04 8.26 8.17
N ILE A 46 -3.57 9.29 8.88
CA ILE A 46 -3.76 9.40 10.34
C ILE A 46 -5.12 9.97 10.75
N GLN A 47 -5.76 10.76 9.88
CA GLN A 47 -6.99 11.48 10.22
C GLN A 47 -8.19 10.52 10.29
N GLU A 48 -8.94 10.49 11.38
CA GLU A 48 -10.22 9.77 11.42
C GLU A 48 -11.18 10.31 10.34
N ILE A 49 -11.78 9.39 9.59
CA ILE A 49 -12.75 9.75 8.56
C ILE A 49 -14.12 9.70 9.19
N ASP A 50 -14.86 10.81 9.09
CA ASP A 50 -16.25 10.86 9.52
C ASP A 50 -17.08 9.80 8.78
N ARG A 51 -17.84 9.01 9.55
CA ARG A 51 -18.71 7.95 9.01
C ARG A 51 -19.81 8.49 8.11
N GLU A 52 -20.20 9.75 8.31
CA GLU A 52 -21.20 10.42 7.47
C GLU A 52 -20.62 10.99 6.17
N HIS A 53 -19.30 10.92 5.96
CA HIS A 53 -18.68 11.40 4.73
C HIS A 53 -19.16 10.60 3.51
N ASP A 54 -19.57 11.28 2.44
CA ASP A 54 -20.06 10.72 1.16
C ASP A 54 -19.18 9.61 0.53
N HIS A 55 -17.93 9.52 0.94
CA HIS A 55 -16.93 8.59 0.42
C HIS A 55 -16.22 7.81 1.53
N PHE A 56 -16.81 7.74 2.73
CA PHE A 56 -16.24 7.09 3.91
C PHE A 56 -15.64 5.72 3.56
N HIS A 57 -16.44 4.80 3.02
CA HIS A 57 -15.98 3.45 2.67
C HIS A 57 -14.84 3.43 1.66
N LYS A 58 -14.85 4.31 0.65
CA LYS A 58 -13.77 4.38 -0.36
C LYS A 58 -12.49 4.89 0.27
N ARG A 59 -12.59 5.90 1.14
CA ARG A 59 -11.43 6.47 1.83
C ARG A 59 -10.82 5.50 2.84
N GLU A 60 -11.65 4.85 3.66
CA GLU A 60 -11.20 3.78 4.57
C GLU A 60 -10.58 2.59 3.81
N THR A 61 -11.19 2.18 2.70
CA THR A 61 -10.62 1.12 1.85
C THR A 61 -9.27 1.55 1.29
N LEU A 62 -9.16 2.78 0.76
CA LEU A 62 -7.90 3.30 0.25
C LEU A 62 -6.82 3.31 1.34
N LYS A 63 -7.13 3.77 2.56
CA LYS A 63 -6.19 3.68 3.70
C LYS A 63 -5.72 2.25 3.94
N GLY A 64 -6.65 1.30 4.04
CA GLY A 64 -6.33 -0.10 4.29
C GLY A 64 -5.40 -0.69 3.23
N LEU A 65 -5.65 -0.38 1.94
CA LEU A 65 -4.81 -0.85 0.85
C LEU A 65 -3.41 -0.21 0.85
N ILE A 66 -3.30 1.08 1.16
CA ILE A 66 -2.01 1.77 1.30
C ILE A 66 -1.19 1.15 2.43
N VAL A 67 -1.83 0.89 3.58
CA VAL A 67 -1.20 0.23 4.72
C VAL A 67 -0.74 -1.18 4.35
N LEU A 68 -1.60 -1.96 3.70
CA LEU A 68 -1.25 -3.31 3.24
C LEU A 68 -0.06 -3.29 2.27
N ARG A 69 -0.05 -2.38 1.30
CA ARG A 69 1.05 -2.24 0.34
C ARG A 69 2.37 -1.92 1.04
N GLY A 70 2.33 -1.06 2.06
CA GLY A 70 3.49 -0.73 2.87
C GLY A 70 4.03 -1.91 3.68
N LYS A 71 3.14 -2.73 4.25
CA LYS A 71 3.55 -3.97 4.94
C LYS A 71 4.24 -4.95 3.98
N ILE A 72 3.68 -5.15 2.79
CA ILE A 72 4.30 -5.99 1.76
C ILE A 72 5.68 -5.44 1.36
N SER A 73 5.80 -4.13 1.16
CA SER A 73 7.08 -3.47 0.83
C SER A 73 8.15 -3.73 1.89
N MET A 74 7.76 -3.61 3.17
CA MET A 74 8.65 -3.90 4.29
C MET A 74 9.06 -5.38 4.35
N GLU A 75 8.13 -6.31 4.19
CA GLU A 75 8.43 -7.76 4.19
C GLU A 75 9.35 -8.17 3.03
N LEU A 76 9.14 -7.59 1.84
CA LEU A 76 10.04 -7.79 0.68
C LEU A 76 11.45 -7.26 1.00
N THR A 77 11.55 -6.06 1.56
CA THR A 77 12.83 -5.46 1.94
C THR A 77 13.55 -6.28 3.00
N GLU A 78 12.84 -6.73 4.05
CA GLU A 78 13.38 -7.55 5.13
C GLU A 78 13.84 -8.94 4.64
N SER A 79 13.18 -9.49 3.62
CA SER A 79 13.56 -10.77 3.00
C SER A 79 14.65 -10.64 1.93
N GLY A 80 15.14 -9.41 1.66
CA GLY A 80 16.14 -9.14 0.64
C GLY A 80 15.62 -9.24 -0.80
N GLN A 81 14.30 -9.27 -0.99
CA GLN A 81 13.66 -9.23 -2.30
C GLN A 81 13.48 -7.77 -2.75
N GLN A 82 13.60 -7.53 -4.06
CA GLN A 82 13.39 -6.20 -4.61
C GLN A 82 11.89 -5.89 -4.63
N ASP A 83 11.50 -4.76 -4.05
CA ASP A 83 10.13 -4.29 -4.11
C ASP A 83 9.78 -3.75 -5.51
N LEU A 84 8.50 -3.89 -5.87
CA LEU A 84 7.97 -3.37 -7.14
C LEU A 84 7.68 -1.86 -7.03
N PRO A 85 7.70 -1.13 -8.16
CA PRO A 85 7.30 0.27 -8.19
C PRO A 85 5.93 0.46 -7.55
N SER A 86 5.84 1.40 -6.62
CA SER A 86 4.61 1.73 -5.92
C SER A 86 4.07 3.09 -6.38
N PRO A 87 2.75 3.28 -6.44
CA PRO A 87 2.15 4.60 -6.65
C PRO A 87 2.42 5.58 -5.49
N ILE A 88 2.99 5.09 -4.40
CA ILE A 88 3.30 5.86 -3.19
C ILE A 88 4.79 5.74 -2.90
N HIS A 89 5.40 6.85 -2.52
CA HIS A 89 6.82 6.89 -2.19
C HIS A 89 7.14 6.05 -0.94
N GLU A 90 8.24 5.32 -0.98
CA GLU A 90 8.65 4.37 0.06
C GLU A 90 8.75 4.99 1.47
N SER A 91 9.14 6.27 1.55
CA SER A 91 9.22 7.01 2.82
C SER A 91 7.90 7.06 3.60
N ILE A 92 6.76 6.89 2.92
CA ILE A 92 5.44 6.85 3.57
C ILE A 92 5.25 5.55 4.36
N TYR A 93 5.87 4.45 3.94
CA TYR A 93 5.77 3.16 4.63
C TYR A 93 6.56 3.13 5.92
N GLN A 94 7.65 3.89 6.00
CA GLN A 94 8.41 4.05 7.24
C GLN A 94 7.57 4.67 8.36
N LEU A 95 6.57 5.49 8.01
CA LEU A 95 5.65 6.11 8.98
C LEU A 95 4.66 5.10 9.55
N LEU A 96 4.24 4.09 8.76
CA LEU A 96 3.36 3.01 9.23
C LEU A 96 4.01 2.15 10.32
N ARG A 97 5.35 2.03 10.33
CA ARG A 97 6.08 1.34 11.41
C ARG A 97 5.90 2.04 12.76
N VAL A 98 5.74 3.36 12.77
CA VAL A 98 5.61 4.16 13.99
C VAL A 98 4.23 3.97 14.62
N GLU A 99 3.16 3.89 13.82
CA GLU A 99 1.79 3.69 14.35
C GLU A 99 1.53 2.26 14.84
N GLN A 100 2.32 1.26 14.44
CA GLN A 100 2.19 -0.13 14.91
C GLN A 100 2.95 -0.40 16.23
N SER A 101 3.81 0.53 16.65
CA SER A 101 4.70 0.36 17.83
C SER A 101 4.18 1.06 19.09
N ASN A 102 2.96 1.62 19.04
CA ASN A 102 2.24 2.22 20.17
C ASN A 102 0.94 1.43 20.43
#